data_AF-A0A672FK22-F1
#
_entry.id   AF-A0A672FK22-F1
#
_cell.length_a   1.000
_cell.length_b   1.000
_cell.length_c   1.000
_cell.angle_alpha   90.00
_cell.angle_beta   90.00
_cell.angle_gamma   90.00
#
_symmetry.space_group_name_H-M   'P 1'
#
loop_
_entity.id
_entity.type
_entity.pdbx_description
1 polymer ?
#
loop_
_entity_poly.entity_id
_entity_poly.type
_entity_poly.pdbx_seq_one_letter_code
_entity_poly.pdbx_strand_id
1 'polypeptide(L)'
;MNVLLLKEPREGDSGPDPYIKELASHGHKATLIPVLSFKFVSLNTLTDKLFQPEKHGGLIFTSPRAVEAVRMCLEAEERREEWDKWVKDKWNTKSVYVVGKATAALVKALGLNPLGEDTGTAEVLSRVIIEREDTNIPPLFFPCGSIKREVLLSGEALPQIKVDPSS
;
A
#
# COMPACT_ATOMS: atom_id res chain seq x y z
N MET A 1 -16.23 29.50 18.39
CA MET A 1 -14.76 29.61 18.21
C MET A 1 -14.38 29.01 16.86
N ASN A 2 -13.40 29.58 16.16
CA ASN A 2 -12.89 29.02 14.90
C ASN A 2 -11.76 28.02 15.21
N VAL A 3 -11.78 26.86 14.57
CA VAL A 3 -10.81 25.76 14.76
C VAL A 3 -10.20 25.41 13.41
N LEU A 4 -8.88 25.24 13.38
CA LEU A 4 -8.15 24.79 12.19
C LEU A 4 -7.75 23.33 12.35
N LEU A 5 -8.13 22.48 11.40
CA LEU A 5 -7.74 21.08 11.34
C LEU A 5 -6.65 20.90 10.29
N LEU A 6 -5.43 20.61 10.74
CA LEU A 6 -4.27 20.34 9.88
C LEU A 6 -4.12 18.83 9.70
N LYS A 7 -4.93 18.25 8.80
CA LYS A 7 -4.94 16.81 8.53
C LYS A 7 -5.41 16.54 7.11
N GLU A 8 -5.11 15.34 6.62
CA GLU A 8 -5.66 14.89 5.35
C GLU A 8 -7.17 14.72 5.41
N PRO A 9 -7.93 15.13 4.39
CA PRO A 9 -9.36 14.88 4.33
C PRO A 9 -9.62 13.37 4.34
N ARG A 10 -10.81 12.99 4.79
CA ARG A 10 -11.25 11.60 4.72
C ARG A 10 -11.28 11.15 3.24
N GLU A 11 -10.67 10.01 2.93
CA GLU A 11 -10.75 9.41 1.59
C GLU A 11 -12.13 8.74 1.40
N GLY A 12 -12.83 9.10 0.31
CA GLY A 12 -14.13 8.53 -0.10
C GLY A 12 -15.37 9.40 0.18
N ASP A 13 -16.49 9.09 -0.48
CA ASP A 13 -17.75 9.88 -0.51
C ASP A 13 -18.64 9.76 0.75
N SER A 14 -18.08 9.40 1.90
CA SER A 14 -18.85 9.05 3.10
C SER A 14 -19.35 10.24 3.94
N GLY A 15 -19.57 11.40 3.31
CA GLY A 15 -20.05 12.62 3.96
C GLY A 15 -18.98 13.44 4.69
N PRO A 16 -19.37 14.37 5.59
CA PRO A 16 -18.46 15.31 6.21
C PRO A 16 -17.44 14.61 7.12
N ASP A 17 -16.24 15.20 7.21
CA ASP A 17 -15.16 14.70 8.06
C ASP A 17 -15.64 14.55 9.52
N PRO A 18 -15.37 13.42 10.20
CA PRO A 18 -15.88 13.17 11.54
C PRO A 18 -15.42 14.22 12.55
N TYR A 19 -14.22 14.79 12.40
CA TYR A 19 -13.74 15.85 13.28
C TYR A 19 -14.49 17.15 13.05
N ILE A 20 -14.80 17.48 11.79
CA ILE A 20 -15.64 18.65 11.47
C ILE A 20 -17.04 18.49 12.07
N LYS A 21 -17.64 17.30 11.91
CA LYS A 21 -18.97 17.00 12.44
C LYS A 21 -19.02 17.12 13.96
N GLU A 22 -18.01 16.59 14.65
CA GLU A 22 -17.94 16.63 16.12
C GLU A 22 -17.65 18.03 16.67
N LEU A 23 -16.83 18.81 15.98
CA LEU A 23 -16.59 20.21 16.37
C LEU A 23 -17.85 21.06 16.16
N ALA A 24 -18.59 20.81 15.08
CA ALA A 24 -19.85 21.50 14.81
C ALA A 24 -20.93 21.18 15.87
N SER A 25 -21.00 19.94 16.37
CA SER A 25 -21.95 19.57 17.44
C SER A 25 -21.71 20.33 18.75
N HIS A 26 -20.50 20.85 18.95
CA HIS A 26 -20.10 21.66 20.10
C HIS A 26 -20.05 23.19 19.80
N GLY A 27 -20.62 23.64 18.69
CA GLY A 27 -20.69 25.06 18.34
C GLY A 27 -19.37 25.66 17.85
N HIS A 28 -18.41 24.81 17.44
CA HIS A 28 -17.16 25.25 16.84
C HIS A 28 -17.25 25.24 15.31
N LYS A 29 -16.67 26.26 14.67
CA LYS A 29 -16.54 26.32 13.21
C LYS A 29 -15.17 25.78 12.83
N ALA A 30 -15.12 24.58 12.25
CA ALA A 30 -13.89 23.93 11.84
C ALA A 30 -13.59 24.15 10.35
N THR A 31 -12.35 24.50 10.03
CA THR A 31 -11.81 24.54 8.66
C THR A 31 -10.70 23.50 8.55
N LEU A 32 -10.79 22.59 7.57
CA LEU A 32 -9.77 21.58 7.31
C LEU A 32 -8.81 22.06 6.21
N ILE A 33 -7.52 22.02 6.50
CA ILE A 33 -6.43 22.28 5.56
C ILE A 33 -5.61 20.99 5.44
N PRO A 34 -5.57 20.36 4.24
CA PRO A 34 -4.65 19.26 3.96
C PRO A 34 -3.21 19.74 4.09
N VAL A 35 -2.36 18.94 4.73
CA VAL A 35 -0.96 19.32 5.02
C VAL A 35 0.06 18.39 4.39
N LEU A 36 -0.41 17.27 3.82
CA LEU A 36 0.41 16.35 3.06
C LEU A 36 0.02 16.47 1.58
N SER A 37 1.03 16.42 0.73
CA SER A 37 0.86 16.19 -0.70
C SER A 37 1.77 15.03 -1.08
N PHE A 38 1.31 14.20 -2.00
CA PHE A 38 2.06 13.08 -2.51
C PHE A 38 1.96 13.04 -4.02
N LYS A 39 2.99 12.45 -4.64
CA LYS A 39 3.03 12.20 -6.08
C LYS A 39 3.41 10.75 -6.31
N PHE A 40 2.75 10.13 -7.27
CA PHE A 40 3.14 8.82 -7.77
C PHE A 40 4.36 8.95 -8.68
N VAL A 41 5.40 8.19 -8.38
CA VAL A 41 6.67 8.18 -9.11
C VAL A 41 6.98 6.77 -9.60
N SER A 42 7.77 6.67 -10.65
CA SER A 42 8.25 5.40 -11.21
C SER A 42 7.14 4.40 -11.59
N LEU A 43 5.98 4.91 -12.03
CA LEU A 43 4.84 4.07 -12.42
C LEU A 43 5.18 3.09 -13.54
N ASN A 44 6.00 3.47 -14.51
CA ASN A 44 6.44 2.56 -15.58
C ASN A 44 7.23 1.36 -15.02
N THR A 45 8.18 1.61 -14.13
CA THR A 45 8.95 0.55 -13.46
C THR A 45 8.07 -0.31 -12.56
N LEU A 46 7.09 0.30 -11.89
CA LEU A 46 6.09 -0.44 -11.10
C LEU A 46 5.30 -1.39 -12.00
N THR A 47 4.78 -0.89 -13.12
CA THR A 47 4.07 -1.69 -14.12
C THR A 47 4.95 -2.84 -14.60
N ASP A 48 6.16 -2.59 -15.09
CA ASP A 48 7.02 -3.64 -15.64
C ASP A 48 7.30 -4.77 -14.65
N LYS A 49 7.50 -4.43 -13.37
CA LYS A 49 7.71 -5.44 -12.30
C LYS A 49 6.43 -6.16 -11.91
N LEU A 50 5.29 -5.46 -11.90
CA LEU A 50 3.99 -6.03 -11.56
C LEU A 50 3.57 -7.13 -12.55
N PHE A 51 3.91 -6.97 -13.83
CA PHE A 51 3.63 -7.93 -14.89
C PHE A 51 4.70 -9.05 -15.01
N GLN A 52 5.62 -9.13 -14.06
CA GLN A 52 6.66 -10.17 -13.96
C GLN A 52 6.62 -10.90 -12.60
N PRO A 53 5.48 -11.52 -12.23
CA PRO A 53 5.33 -12.21 -10.94
C PRO A 53 6.35 -13.34 -10.76
N GLU A 54 6.81 -13.99 -11.82
CA GLU A 54 7.81 -15.06 -11.78
C GLU A 54 9.16 -14.64 -11.20
N LYS A 55 9.49 -13.34 -11.24
CA LYS A 55 10.75 -12.80 -10.70
C LYS A 55 10.70 -12.51 -9.20
N HIS A 56 9.54 -12.69 -8.57
CA HIS A 56 9.31 -12.27 -7.19
C HIS A 56 8.70 -13.41 -6.37
N GLY A 57 9.00 -13.44 -5.06
CA GLY A 57 8.44 -14.42 -4.13
C GLY A 57 7.03 -14.05 -3.65
N GLY A 58 6.65 -12.77 -3.80
CA GLY A 58 5.40 -12.24 -3.28
C GLY A 58 5.35 -10.71 -3.34
N LEU A 59 4.28 -10.14 -2.79
CA LEU A 59 4.01 -8.71 -2.72
C LEU A 59 3.95 -8.24 -1.27
N ILE A 60 4.30 -6.97 -1.03
CA ILE A 60 4.10 -6.32 0.26
C ILE A 60 3.42 -4.95 0.03
N PHE A 61 2.37 -4.64 0.78
CA PHE A 61 1.72 -3.33 0.81
C PHE A 61 1.55 -2.81 2.24
N THR A 62 2.29 -1.77 2.61
CA THR A 62 2.17 -1.14 3.94
C THR A 62 1.40 0.18 3.91
N SER A 63 0.82 0.53 2.75
CA SER A 63 0.18 1.82 2.54
C SER A 63 -0.93 1.70 1.48
N PRO A 64 -2.13 2.25 1.74
CA PRO A 64 -3.18 2.38 0.73
C PRO A 64 -2.70 3.05 -0.56
N ARG A 65 -1.80 4.04 -0.43
CA ARG A 65 -1.24 4.77 -1.58
C ARG A 65 -0.43 3.86 -2.50
N ALA A 66 0.25 2.84 -1.96
CA ALA A 66 1.00 1.89 -2.80
C ALA A 66 0.05 1.02 -3.64
N VAL A 67 -1.11 0.67 -3.08
CA VAL A 67 -2.17 -0.07 -3.79
C VAL A 67 -2.81 0.82 -4.86
N GLU A 68 -3.00 2.10 -4.56
CA GLU A 68 -3.50 3.08 -5.51
C GLU A 68 -2.55 3.28 -6.70
N ALA A 69 -1.23 3.31 -6.46
CA ALA A 69 -0.24 3.34 -7.53
C ALA A 69 -0.36 2.13 -8.47
N VAL A 70 -0.63 0.94 -7.91
CA VAL A 70 -0.90 -0.26 -8.70
C VAL A 70 -2.20 -0.12 -9.49
N ARG A 71 -3.26 0.44 -8.91
CA ARG A 71 -4.51 0.73 -9.62
C ARG A 71 -4.27 1.61 -10.85
N MET A 72 -3.43 2.64 -10.72
CA MET A 72 -3.03 3.52 -11.82
C MET A 72 -2.27 2.76 -12.93
N CYS A 73 -1.40 1.81 -12.57
CA CYS A 73 -0.72 0.94 -13.54
C CYS A 73 -1.69 0.07 -14.36
N LEU A 74 -2.92 -0.12 -13.88
CA LEU A 74 -3.99 -0.92 -14.48
C LEU A 74 -5.12 -0.07 -15.09
N GLU A 75 -4.88 1.23 -15.33
CA GLU A 75 -5.88 2.10 -15.97
C GLU A 75 -6.01 1.85 -17.48
N ALA A 76 -4.93 1.47 -18.15
CA ALA A 76 -4.98 1.08 -19.56
C ALA A 76 -5.76 -0.24 -19.73
N GLU A 77 -6.69 -0.28 -20.67
CA GLU A 77 -7.57 -1.44 -20.93
C GLU A 77 -6.77 -2.73 -21.16
N GLU A 78 -5.75 -2.68 -22.02
CA GLU A 78 -4.86 -3.81 -22.30
C GLU A 78 -4.19 -4.37 -21.03
N ARG A 79 -3.72 -3.47 -20.16
CA ARG A 79 -3.11 -3.85 -18.87
C ARG A 79 -4.11 -4.47 -17.92
N ARG A 80 -5.34 -3.93 -17.89
CA ARG A 80 -6.42 -4.47 -17.07
C ARG A 80 -6.84 -5.86 -17.54
N GLU A 81 -6.98 -6.06 -18.85
CA GLU A 81 -7.29 -7.36 -19.43
C GLU A 81 -6.20 -8.38 -19.13
N GLU A 82 -4.93 -8.02 -19.35
CA GLU A 82 -3.77 -8.86 -19.02
C GLU A 82 -3.75 -9.21 -17.51
N TRP A 83 -4.05 -8.22 -16.66
CA TRP A 83 -4.15 -8.40 -15.22
C TRP A 83 -5.21 -9.44 -14.82
N ASP A 84 -6.43 -9.25 -15.32
CA ASP A 84 -7.56 -10.11 -14.99
C ASP A 84 -7.49 -11.49 -15.63
N LYS A 85 -6.80 -11.62 -16.78
CA LYS A 85 -6.65 -12.87 -17.50
C LYS A 85 -5.65 -13.83 -16.85
N TRP A 86 -4.53 -13.33 -16.30
CA TRP A 86 -3.50 -14.23 -15.74
C TRP A 86 -2.56 -13.63 -14.70
N VAL A 87 -2.28 -12.32 -14.69
CA VAL A 87 -1.25 -11.75 -13.80
C VAL A 87 -1.70 -11.82 -12.34
N LYS A 88 -2.96 -11.46 -12.09
CA LYS A 88 -3.59 -11.51 -10.76
C LYS A 88 -3.51 -12.92 -10.17
N ASP A 89 -3.83 -13.93 -10.97
CA ASP A 89 -3.81 -15.33 -10.52
C ASP A 89 -2.39 -15.80 -10.22
N LYS A 90 -1.39 -15.40 -11.02
CA LYS A 90 0.02 -15.68 -10.71
C LYS A 90 0.51 -14.99 -9.44
N TRP A 91 -0.02 -13.83 -9.08
CA TRP A 91 0.27 -13.22 -7.79
C TRP A 91 -0.44 -13.93 -6.64
N ASN A 92 -1.65 -14.44 -6.87
CA ASN A 92 -2.41 -15.19 -5.87
C ASN A 92 -1.86 -16.59 -5.56
N THR A 93 -0.97 -17.14 -6.40
CA THR A 93 -0.18 -18.34 -6.05
C THR A 93 1.01 -18.03 -5.13
N LYS A 94 1.26 -16.75 -4.86
CA LYS A 94 2.34 -16.24 -4.01
C LYS A 94 1.76 -15.56 -2.77
N SER A 95 2.64 -15.22 -1.83
CA SER A 95 2.24 -14.48 -0.64
C SER A 95 2.05 -12.98 -0.95
N VAL A 96 0.88 -12.44 -0.60
CA VAL A 96 0.59 -10.99 -0.69
C VAL A 96 0.41 -10.45 0.72
N TYR A 97 1.43 -9.76 1.24
CA TYR A 97 1.46 -9.23 2.59
C TYR A 97 0.93 -7.81 2.66
N VAL A 98 0.17 -7.48 3.70
CA VAL A 98 -0.37 -6.14 3.92
C VAL A 98 -0.24 -5.69 5.36
N VAL A 99 -0.17 -4.38 5.60
CA VAL A 99 -0.36 -3.79 6.93
C VAL A 99 -1.66 -3.00 6.96
N GLY A 100 -2.54 -3.40 7.88
CA GLY A 100 -3.78 -2.70 8.20
C GLY A 100 -4.95 -3.03 7.27
N LYS A 101 -6.14 -3.07 7.86
CA LYS A 101 -7.41 -3.44 7.20
C LYS A 101 -7.78 -2.54 6.03
N ALA A 102 -7.44 -1.24 6.10
CA ALA A 102 -7.69 -0.30 5.01
C ALA A 102 -6.89 -0.67 3.75
N THR A 103 -5.60 -1.00 3.90
CA THR A 103 -4.75 -1.47 2.80
C THR A 103 -5.26 -2.81 2.27
N ALA A 104 -5.62 -3.74 3.16
CA ALA A 104 -6.13 -5.05 2.80
C ALA A 104 -7.42 -4.98 1.96
N ALA A 105 -8.34 -4.07 2.29
CA ALA A 105 -9.56 -3.86 1.53
C ALA A 105 -9.28 -3.43 0.09
N LEU A 106 -8.32 -2.53 -0.12
CA LEU A 106 -7.92 -2.11 -1.48
C LEU A 106 -7.21 -3.23 -2.23
N VAL A 107 -6.38 -4.03 -1.56
CA VAL A 107 -5.71 -5.20 -2.18
C VAL A 107 -6.74 -6.26 -2.60
N LYS A 108 -7.76 -6.52 -1.76
CA LYS A 108 -8.91 -7.37 -2.10
C LYS A 108 -9.68 -6.82 -3.31
N ALA A 109 -9.82 -5.50 -3.43
CA ALA A 109 -10.46 -4.86 -4.59
C ALA A 109 -9.66 -5.01 -5.90
N LEU A 110 -8.35 -5.22 -5.84
CA LEU A 110 -7.53 -5.63 -6.99
C LEU A 110 -7.67 -7.13 -7.33
N GLY A 111 -8.46 -7.86 -6.52
CA GLY A 111 -8.67 -9.31 -6.61
C GLY A 111 -7.47 -10.13 -6.15
N LEU A 112 -6.63 -9.56 -5.28
CA LEU A 112 -5.53 -10.26 -4.62
C LEU A 112 -5.96 -10.77 -3.23
N ASN A 113 -5.25 -11.78 -2.72
CA ASN A 113 -5.51 -12.41 -1.42
C ASN A 113 -4.52 -11.94 -0.33
N PRO A 114 -4.82 -10.88 0.44
CA PRO A 114 -3.88 -10.34 1.40
C PRO A 114 -3.73 -11.19 2.68
N LEU A 115 -2.54 -11.14 3.27
CA LEU A 115 -2.16 -11.73 4.55
C LEU A 115 -1.60 -10.65 5.48
N GLY A 116 -1.81 -10.78 6.78
CA GLY A 116 -1.21 -9.89 7.78
C GLY A 116 -1.99 -8.60 8.06
N GLU A 117 -3.25 -8.49 7.64
CA GLU A 117 -4.05 -7.27 7.86
C GLU A 117 -4.21 -6.87 9.34
N ASP A 118 -4.07 -7.83 10.26
CA ASP A 118 -4.14 -7.66 11.71
C ASP A 118 -2.78 -7.45 12.40
N THR A 119 -1.65 -7.45 11.69
CA THR A 119 -0.32 -7.21 12.30
C THR A 119 -0.17 -5.79 12.84
N GLY A 120 -0.96 -4.84 12.30
CA GLY A 120 -1.02 -3.44 12.72
C GLY A 120 0.21 -2.61 12.34
N THR A 121 1.39 -3.21 12.27
CA THR A 121 2.68 -2.53 12.03
C THR A 121 3.57 -3.31 11.07
N ALA A 122 4.55 -2.62 10.50
CA ALA A 122 5.52 -3.22 9.59
C ALA A 122 6.46 -4.19 10.34
N GLU A 123 6.82 -3.85 11.56
CA GLU A 123 7.72 -4.61 12.43
C GLU A 123 7.12 -5.97 12.82
N VAL A 124 5.82 -6.00 13.15
CA VAL A 124 5.15 -7.27 13.42
C VAL A 124 4.99 -8.08 12.13
N LEU A 125 4.70 -7.42 11.01
CA LEU A 125 4.60 -8.10 9.71
C LEU A 125 5.92 -8.73 9.27
N SER A 126 7.06 -8.07 9.47
CA SER A 126 8.36 -8.62 9.08
C SER A 126 8.67 -9.93 9.80
N ARG A 127 8.35 -10.02 11.11
CA ARG A 127 8.47 -11.27 11.87
C ARG A 127 7.62 -12.38 11.30
N VAL A 128 6.37 -12.11 10.94
CA VAL A 128 5.47 -13.09 10.32
C VAL A 128 6.03 -13.59 9.00
N ILE A 129 6.61 -12.70 8.19
CA ILE A 129 7.24 -13.08 6.91
C ILE A 129 8.44 -14.01 7.17
N ILE A 130 9.32 -13.67 8.10
CA ILE A 130 10.51 -14.47 8.43
C ILE A 130 10.14 -15.86 8.96
N GLU A 131 9.09 -15.95 9.77
CA GLU A 131 8.63 -17.23 10.34
C GLU A 131 7.93 -18.13 9.30
N ARG A 132 7.37 -17.54 8.24
CA ARG A 132 6.53 -18.25 7.25
C ARG A 132 7.28 -18.61 5.96
N GLU A 133 8.17 -17.75 5.50
CA GLU A 133 8.84 -17.90 4.20
C GLU A 133 10.18 -18.63 4.34
N ASP A 134 10.52 -19.46 3.37
CA ASP A 134 11.85 -20.07 3.27
C ASP A 134 12.88 -19.00 2.86
N THR A 135 14.11 -19.10 3.36
CA THR A 135 15.23 -18.25 2.93
C THR A 135 15.59 -18.35 1.45
N ASN A 136 15.12 -19.39 0.74
CA ASN A 136 15.41 -19.65 -0.67
C ASN A 136 14.34 -19.09 -1.64
N ILE A 137 13.36 -18.31 -1.18
CA ILE A 137 12.37 -17.73 -2.09
C ILE A 137 12.99 -16.62 -2.97
N PRO A 138 12.46 -16.40 -4.19
CA PRO A 138 12.74 -15.18 -4.92
C PRO A 138 12.29 -13.98 -4.09
N PRO A 139 12.86 -12.80 -4.33
CA PRO A 139 12.72 -11.75 -3.36
C PRO A 139 11.34 -11.05 -3.44
N LEU A 140 10.89 -10.49 -2.32
CA LEU A 140 9.56 -9.90 -2.21
C LEU A 140 9.49 -8.51 -2.88
N PHE A 141 8.43 -8.27 -3.65
CA PHE A 141 8.21 -6.98 -4.30
C PHE A 141 7.45 -6.03 -3.38
N PHE A 142 8.07 -4.90 -3.02
CA PHE A 142 7.52 -3.93 -2.09
C PHE A 142 7.39 -2.53 -2.71
N PRO A 143 6.24 -2.19 -3.32
CA PRO A 143 5.92 -0.83 -3.74
C PRO A 143 5.79 0.08 -2.50
N CYS A 144 6.69 1.05 -2.37
CA CYS A 144 6.74 1.95 -1.22
C CYS A 144 7.14 3.38 -1.58
N GLY A 145 6.72 4.32 -0.74
CA GLY A 145 7.16 5.72 -0.81
C GLY A 145 8.45 5.96 -0.03
N SER A 146 9.08 7.11 -0.26
CA SER A 146 10.38 7.51 0.32
C SER A 146 10.42 7.50 1.86
N ILE A 147 9.31 7.83 2.53
CA ILE A 147 9.26 8.01 4.00
C ILE A 147 9.16 6.67 4.76
N LYS A 148 8.59 5.62 4.15
CA LYS A 148 8.32 4.33 4.82
C LYS A 148 9.43 3.29 4.64
N ARG A 149 10.60 3.71 4.15
CA ARG A 149 11.71 2.79 3.85
C ARG A 149 12.32 2.16 5.12
N GLU A 150 12.35 2.87 6.24
CA GLU A 150 13.21 2.47 7.36
C GLU A 150 12.67 1.31 8.22
N VAL A 151 11.35 1.12 8.30
CA VAL A 151 10.76 0.26 9.33
C VAL A 151 10.70 -1.23 8.96
N LEU A 152 10.41 -1.56 7.70
CA LEU A 152 10.51 -2.96 7.24
C LEU A 152 11.96 -3.41 7.03
N LEU A 153 12.90 -2.47 6.91
CA LEU A 153 14.30 -2.73 6.57
C LEU A 153 15.23 -2.79 7.79
N SER A 154 14.76 -2.47 8.99
CA SER A 154 15.57 -2.45 10.22
C SER A 154 15.57 -3.77 11.00
N GLY A 155 14.77 -4.77 10.59
CA GLY A 155 14.84 -6.13 11.12
C GLY A 155 15.84 -6.98 10.34
N GLU A 156 16.91 -7.43 10.99
CA GLU A 156 18.09 -8.14 10.43
C GLU A 156 17.82 -9.53 9.77
N ALA A 157 16.72 -9.76 9.05
CA ALA A 157 16.37 -11.13 8.63
C ALA A 157 15.71 -11.28 7.24
N LEU A 158 15.89 -10.36 6.29
CA LEU A 158 15.49 -10.61 4.90
C LEU A 158 16.61 -10.23 3.90
N PRO A 159 17.09 -11.15 3.04
CA PRO A 159 18.04 -10.83 1.98
C PRO A 159 17.43 -9.82 0.98
N GLN A 160 18.25 -8.85 0.56
CA GLN A 160 17.83 -7.56 -0.01
C GLN A 160 17.34 -7.60 -1.47
N ILE A 161 16.40 -6.68 -1.82
CA ILE A 161 16.32 -6.08 -3.17
C ILE A 161 16.51 -4.56 -3.07
N LYS A 162 17.42 -4.03 -3.89
CA LYS A 162 17.65 -2.60 -4.11
C LYS A 162 16.44 -1.93 -4.78
N VAL A 163 16.04 -0.76 -4.28
CA VAL A 163 15.22 0.20 -5.02
C VAL A 163 15.90 1.57 -4.93
N ASP A 164 16.29 2.14 -6.06
CA ASP A 164 16.94 3.46 -6.16
C ASP A 164 15.90 4.57 -5.91
N PRO A 165 16.21 5.66 -5.17
CA PRO A 165 15.49 6.91 -5.27
C PRO A 165 16.19 7.84 -6.28
N SER A 166 15.48 8.26 -7.32
CA SER A 166 15.94 9.41 -8.13
C SER A 166 15.59 10.70 -7.40
N SER A 167 16.64 11.47 -7.11
CA SER A 167 16.78 12.91 -6.82
C SER A 167 15.51 13.74 -6.56
#